data_AF-A0A1U7CX11-F1
#
_entry.id   AF-A0A1U7CX11-F1
#
_cell.length_a   1.000
_cell.length_b   1.000
_cell.length_c   1.000
_cell.angle_alpha   90.00
_cell.angle_beta   90.00
_cell.angle_gamma   90.00
#
_symmetry.space_group_name_H-M   'P 1'
#
loop_
_entity.id
_entity.type
_entity.pdbx_description
1 polymer ?
#
loop_
_entity_poly.entity_id
_entity_poly.type
_entity_poly.pdbx_seq_one_letter_code
_entity_poly.pdbx_strand_id
1 'polypeptide(L)'
;MTHTFILASASPRRRQLLAEAGYSFEVDPSDLIESEPLAGVAPAEYAADLAWRKARAVADRRKTGLILAADTVCAVGAEILNKPIDRDDAERMIRLQEGHDTEVITGLCLYRADRPEWLGAVEISVVRFRPLSDSERRSYLDSGRWEGKSGGYGVQDHDPFVTVAGGSFSNVVGLPMERLAELLAAHPNFMK
;
A
#
# COMPACT_ATOMS: atom_id res chain seq x y z
N MET A 1 -8.52 29.41 -5.25
CA MET A 1 -9.22 28.49 -4.33
C MET A 1 -8.20 27.44 -3.92
N THR A 2 -8.03 27.18 -2.63
CA THR A 2 -7.18 26.08 -2.15
C THR A 2 -7.91 24.77 -2.48
N HIS A 3 -7.36 23.96 -3.39
CA HIS A 3 -7.90 22.64 -3.67
C HIS A 3 -7.68 21.75 -2.45
N THR A 4 -8.76 21.16 -1.93
CA THR A 4 -8.68 20.20 -0.83
C THR A 4 -7.90 18.97 -1.27
N PHE A 5 -6.87 18.59 -0.50
CA PHE A 5 -6.18 17.31 -0.68
C PHE A 5 -6.91 16.22 0.12
N ILE A 6 -7.22 15.09 -0.50
CA ILE A 6 -8.11 14.06 0.06
C ILE A 6 -7.42 12.71 -0.02
N LEU A 7 -7.25 12.04 1.12
CA LEU A 7 -6.77 10.66 1.19
C LEU A 7 -7.94 9.68 1.05
N ALA A 8 -7.96 8.94 -0.07
CA ALA A 8 -8.93 7.90 -0.39
C ALA A 8 -8.63 6.55 0.29
N SER A 9 -8.32 6.55 1.59
CA SER A 9 -7.88 5.35 2.30
C SER A 9 -8.26 5.35 3.78
N ALA A 10 -8.77 4.22 4.26
CA ALA A 10 -9.00 3.98 5.69
C ALA A 10 -7.73 3.58 6.46
N SER A 11 -6.63 3.26 5.77
CA SER A 11 -5.37 2.81 6.39
C SER A 11 -4.81 3.83 7.38
N PRO A 12 -4.69 3.50 8.67
CA PRO A 12 -4.09 4.37 9.67
C PRO A 12 -2.62 4.73 9.34
N ARG A 13 -1.89 3.78 8.75
CA ARG A 13 -0.47 3.93 8.38
C ARG A 13 -0.27 5.00 7.31
N ARG A 14 -1.10 5.01 6.26
CA ARG A 14 -1.02 5.99 5.18
C ARG A 14 -1.36 7.41 5.67
N ARG A 15 -2.36 7.51 6.55
CA ARG A 15 -2.70 8.78 7.21
C ARG A 15 -1.54 9.30 8.05
N GLN A 16 -0.88 8.42 8.80
CA GLN A 16 0.27 8.79 9.62
C GLN A 16 1.43 9.29 8.76
N LEU A 17 1.82 8.56 7.70
CA LEU A 17 2.89 8.97 6.78
C LEU A 17 2.66 10.36 6.17
N LEU A 18 1.43 10.65 5.73
CA LEU A 18 1.09 11.97 5.17
C LEU A 18 1.15 13.07 6.23
N ALA A 19 0.64 12.81 7.43
CA ALA A 19 0.65 13.78 8.52
C ALA A 19 2.07 14.11 8.99
N GLU A 20 2.93 13.08 9.13
CA GLU A 20 4.35 13.24 9.49
C GLU A 20 5.13 14.03 8.44
N ALA A 21 4.76 13.89 7.16
CA ALA A 21 5.31 14.70 6.07
C ALA A 21 4.73 16.12 5.97
N GLY A 22 3.82 16.50 6.87
CA GLY A 22 3.28 17.86 6.97
C GLY A 22 2.12 18.18 6.02
N TYR A 23 1.52 17.17 5.36
CA TYR A 23 0.37 17.41 4.50
C TYR A 23 -0.89 17.76 5.31
N SER A 24 -1.64 18.75 4.84
CA SER A 24 -3.02 19.00 5.29
C SER A 24 -3.99 18.33 4.34
N PHE A 25 -4.82 17.42 4.84
CA PHE A 25 -5.73 16.62 4.02
C PHE A 25 -6.99 16.20 4.76
N GLU A 26 -8.04 15.90 4.00
CA GLU A 26 -9.22 15.19 4.49
C GLU A 26 -9.09 13.69 4.22
N VAL A 27 -9.79 12.87 5.00
CA VAL A 27 -9.83 11.41 4.80
C VAL A 27 -11.23 11.04 4.31
N ASP A 28 -11.31 10.43 3.13
CA ASP A 28 -12.56 9.91 2.57
C ASP A 28 -12.32 8.52 1.96
N PRO A 29 -12.40 7.43 2.76
CA PRO A 29 -12.05 6.10 2.32
C PRO A 29 -12.93 5.59 1.18
N SER A 30 -12.34 4.99 0.15
CA SER A 30 -13.11 4.30 -0.88
C SER A 30 -13.94 3.15 -0.29
N ASP A 31 -15.17 3.03 -0.77
CA ASP A 31 -16.12 1.93 -0.54
C ASP A 31 -15.95 0.78 -1.54
N LEU A 32 -14.89 0.84 -2.38
CA LEU A 32 -14.56 -0.20 -3.34
C LEU A 32 -14.26 -1.52 -2.62
N ILE A 33 -15.00 -2.55 -2.98
CA ILE A 33 -14.68 -3.94 -2.63
C ILE A 33 -13.50 -4.38 -3.51
N GLU A 34 -12.38 -4.71 -2.87
CA GLU A 34 -11.18 -5.24 -3.53
C GLU A 34 -11.52 -6.58 -4.19
N SER A 35 -11.32 -6.67 -5.50
CA SER A 35 -11.50 -7.91 -6.28
C SER A 35 -10.18 -8.64 -6.36
N GLU A 36 -10.18 -9.97 -6.24
CA GLU A 36 -8.99 -10.78 -6.50
C GLU A 36 -8.39 -10.48 -7.90
N PRO A 37 -7.05 -10.57 -8.05
CA PRO A 37 -6.40 -10.36 -9.33
C PRO A 37 -6.87 -11.40 -10.34
N LEU A 38 -7.09 -10.97 -11.58
CA LEU A 38 -7.35 -11.91 -12.67
C LEU A 38 -6.10 -12.75 -12.94
N ALA A 39 -6.30 -14.00 -13.38
CA ALA A 39 -5.21 -14.90 -13.69
C ALA A 39 -4.24 -14.28 -14.72
N GLY A 40 -2.94 -14.28 -14.40
CA GLY A 40 -1.89 -13.75 -15.27
C GLY A 40 -1.65 -12.24 -15.19
N VAL A 41 -2.42 -11.49 -14.37
CA VAL A 41 -2.16 -10.07 -14.12
C VAL A 41 -0.91 -9.92 -13.25
N ALA A 42 0.01 -9.05 -13.67
CA ALA A 42 1.20 -8.77 -12.88
C ALA A 42 0.85 -8.04 -11.57
N PRO A 43 1.52 -8.34 -10.43
CA PRO A 43 1.23 -7.68 -9.16
C PRO A 43 1.26 -6.14 -9.21
N ALA A 44 2.18 -5.58 -10.00
CA ALA A 44 2.27 -4.13 -10.24
C ALA A 44 1.05 -3.55 -10.97
N GLU A 45 0.55 -4.25 -11.99
CA GLU A 45 -0.66 -3.84 -12.72
C GLU A 45 -1.88 -3.91 -11.82
N TYR A 46 -1.98 -4.96 -11.00
CA TYR A 46 -3.06 -5.14 -10.05
C TYR A 46 -3.10 -4.02 -9.00
N ALA A 47 -1.96 -3.71 -8.38
CA ALA A 47 -1.87 -2.63 -7.39
C ALA A 47 -2.19 -1.25 -8.01
N ALA A 48 -1.72 -0.99 -9.24
CA ALA A 48 -2.02 0.24 -9.97
C ALA A 48 -3.53 0.37 -10.28
N ASP A 49 -4.17 -0.70 -10.78
CA ASP A 49 -5.61 -0.72 -11.07
C ASP A 49 -6.44 -0.44 -9.81
N LEU A 50 -6.13 -1.13 -8.70
CA LEU A 50 -6.84 -0.92 -7.44
C LEU A 50 -6.68 0.51 -6.91
N ALA A 51 -5.47 1.07 -6.96
CA ALA A 51 -5.24 2.45 -6.56
C ALA A 51 -6.08 3.43 -7.40
N TRP A 52 -6.11 3.24 -8.72
CA TRP A 52 -6.91 4.08 -9.61
C TRP A 52 -8.42 3.95 -9.35
N ARG A 53 -8.92 2.72 -9.21
CA ARG A 53 -10.35 2.45 -8.94
C ARG A 53 -10.78 3.08 -7.61
N LYS A 54 -9.94 3.01 -6.58
CA LYS A 54 -10.18 3.67 -5.29
C LYS A 54 -10.25 5.19 -5.44
N ALA A 55 -9.29 5.80 -6.15
CA ALA A 55 -9.28 7.25 -6.37
C ALA A 55 -10.54 7.71 -7.13
N ARG A 56 -10.90 7.00 -8.19
CA ARG A 56 -12.06 7.30 -9.02
C ARG A 56 -13.37 7.23 -8.23
N ALA A 57 -13.57 6.19 -7.43
CA ALA A 57 -14.79 6.04 -6.61
C ALA A 57 -14.99 7.22 -5.63
N VAL A 58 -13.90 7.76 -5.08
CA VAL A 58 -13.95 8.95 -4.22
C VAL A 58 -14.17 10.23 -5.03
N ALA A 59 -13.50 10.36 -6.18
CA ALA A 59 -13.64 11.50 -7.08
C ALA A 59 -15.10 11.69 -7.54
N ASP A 60 -15.78 10.59 -7.88
CA ASP A 60 -17.16 10.58 -8.36
C ASP A 60 -18.14 11.23 -7.37
N ARG A 61 -17.88 11.13 -6.05
CA ARG A 61 -18.70 11.74 -4.99
C ARG A 61 -18.23 13.10 -4.48
N ARG A 62 -16.91 13.40 -4.52
CA ARG A 62 -16.35 14.65 -3.97
C ARG A 62 -16.49 15.86 -4.90
N LYS A 63 -16.58 15.65 -6.23
CA LYS A 63 -16.74 16.68 -7.30
C LYS A 63 -15.65 17.77 -7.40
N THR A 64 -14.86 18.00 -6.35
CA THR A 64 -13.70 18.92 -6.33
C THR A 64 -12.60 18.39 -5.40
N GLY A 65 -11.38 18.90 -5.58
CA GLY A 65 -10.21 18.50 -4.80
C GLY A 65 -9.32 17.48 -5.53
N LEU A 66 -8.17 17.21 -4.91
CA LEU A 66 -7.17 16.27 -5.38
C LEU A 66 -7.22 15.01 -4.52
N ILE A 67 -7.61 13.89 -5.12
CA ILE A 67 -7.72 12.60 -4.46
C ILE A 67 -6.38 11.88 -4.56
N LEU A 68 -5.88 11.39 -3.44
CA LEU A 68 -4.75 10.48 -3.34
C LEU A 68 -5.26 9.10 -2.90
N ALA A 69 -5.07 8.09 -3.73
CA ALA A 69 -5.27 6.70 -3.38
C ALA A 69 -3.99 5.89 -3.53
N ALA A 70 -3.91 4.80 -2.78
CA ALA A 70 -2.85 3.82 -2.92
C ALA A 70 -3.40 2.42 -2.64
N ASP A 71 -2.77 1.41 -3.25
CA ASP A 71 -2.99 0.00 -2.97
C ASP A 71 -1.66 -0.73 -2.86
N THR A 72 -1.50 -1.60 -1.88
CA THR A 72 -0.21 -2.21 -1.54
C THR A 72 -0.37 -3.72 -1.43
N VAL A 73 0.39 -4.44 -2.24
CA VAL A 73 0.45 -5.91 -2.24
C VAL A 73 1.87 -6.37 -1.94
N CYS A 74 1.97 -7.53 -1.29
CA CYS A 74 3.23 -8.25 -1.19
C CYS A 74 3.26 -9.35 -2.25
N ALA A 75 4.41 -9.70 -2.78
CA ALA A 75 4.54 -10.81 -3.72
C ALA A 75 5.87 -11.55 -3.54
N VAL A 76 5.81 -12.88 -3.63
CA VAL A 76 7.00 -13.74 -3.75
C VAL A 76 6.97 -14.35 -5.14
N GLY A 77 7.80 -13.84 -6.05
CA GLY A 77 7.69 -14.15 -7.47
C GLY A 77 6.35 -13.70 -8.04
N ALA A 78 5.55 -14.63 -8.57
CA ALA A 78 4.22 -14.33 -9.11
C ALA A 78 3.08 -14.50 -8.09
N GLU A 79 3.37 -14.99 -6.87
CA GLU A 79 2.34 -15.23 -5.86
C GLU A 79 2.06 -13.98 -5.04
N ILE A 80 0.85 -13.44 -5.18
CA ILE A 80 0.38 -12.25 -4.44
C ILE A 80 -0.05 -12.67 -3.03
N LEU A 81 0.49 -11.98 -2.04
CA LEU A 81 0.18 -12.13 -0.63
C LEU A 81 -0.63 -10.91 -0.17
N ASN A 82 -1.95 -11.04 -0.28
CA ASN A 82 -2.91 -10.07 0.25
C ASN A 82 -2.93 -10.12 1.78
N LYS A 83 -4.01 -9.63 2.41
CA LYS A 83 -4.21 -9.73 3.85
C LYS A 83 -4.56 -11.19 4.19
N PRO A 84 -3.93 -11.81 5.20
CA PRO A 84 -4.29 -13.15 5.62
C PRO A 84 -5.75 -13.22 6.05
N ILE A 85 -6.46 -14.27 5.62
CA ILE A 85 -7.89 -14.46 5.99
C ILE A 85 -8.06 -15.10 7.37
N ASP A 86 -7.06 -15.85 7.83
CA ASP A 86 -7.00 -16.48 9.13
C ASP A 86 -5.54 -16.74 9.55
N ARG A 87 -5.37 -17.37 10.72
CA ARG A 87 -4.06 -17.67 11.30
C ARG A 87 -3.25 -18.67 10.46
N ASP A 88 -3.91 -19.63 9.81
CA ASP A 88 -3.24 -20.66 9.02
C ASP A 88 -2.71 -20.06 7.70
N ASP A 89 -3.49 -19.17 7.09
CA ASP A 89 -3.05 -18.40 5.93
C ASP A 89 -1.92 -17.43 6.30
N ALA A 90 -1.96 -16.82 7.49
CA ALA A 90 -0.84 -16.02 7.98
C ALA A 90 0.43 -16.86 8.15
N GLU A 91 0.33 -18.07 8.71
CA GLU A 91 1.48 -18.97 8.83
C GLU A 91 2.04 -19.35 7.45
N ARG A 92 1.16 -19.68 6.50
CA ARG A 92 1.52 -20.00 5.11
C ARG A 92 2.28 -18.84 4.45
N MET A 93 1.76 -17.62 4.55
CA MET A 93 2.40 -16.42 4.01
C MET A 93 3.77 -16.15 4.64
N ILE A 94 3.89 -16.27 5.96
CA ILE A 94 5.17 -16.08 6.65
C ILE A 94 6.20 -17.11 6.16
N ARG A 95 5.82 -18.39 6.08
CA ARG A 95 6.71 -19.46 5.60
C ARG A 95 7.16 -19.26 4.16
N LEU A 96 6.29 -18.76 3.30
CA LEU A 96 6.65 -18.48 1.91
C LEU A 96 7.70 -17.36 1.80
N GLN A 97 7.60 -16.34 2.65
CA GLN A 97 8.52 -15.19 2.64
C GLN A 97 9.90 -15.54 3.24
N GLU A 98 9.98 -16.51 4.16
CA GLU A 98 11.24 -16.92 4.77
C GLU A 98 12.28 -17.36 3.73
N GLY A 99 13.44 -16.71 3.75
CA GLY A 99 14.54 -17.02 2.83
C GLY A 99 14.33 -16.55 1.40
N HIS A 100 13.25 -15.83 1.11
CA HIS A 100 12.94 -15.27 -0.21
C HIS A 100 12.94 -13.74 -0.17
N ASP A 101 13.28 -13.15 -1.31
CA ASP A 101 13.01 -11.74 -1.53
C ASP A 101 11.52 -11.57 -1.78
N THR A 102 10.89 -10.71 -0.98
CA THR A 102 9.47 -10.39 -1.11
C THR A 102 9.35 -8.96 -1.62
N GLU A 103 8.69 -8.81 -2.76
CA GLU A 103 8.40 -7.50 -3.32
C GLU A 103 7.19 -6.90 -2.60
N VAL A 104 7.33 -5.65 -2.17
CA VAL A 104 6.23 -4.82 -1.68
C VAL A 104 5.96 -3.75 -2.73
N ILE A 105 4.78 -3.86 -3.33
CA ILE A 105 4.43 -3.14 -4.54
C ILE A 105 3.25 -2.25 -4.21
N THR A 106 3.44 -0.94 -4.32
CA THR A 106 2.36 0.03 -4.11
C THR A 106 2.02 0.74 -5.40
N GLY A 107 0.78 0.57 -5.85
CA GLY A 107 0.16 1.45 -6.83
C GLY A 107 -0.26 2.76 -6.16
N LEU A 108 0.01 3.88 -6.80
CA LEU A 108 -0.31 5.23 -6.35
C LEU A 108 -1.15 5.92 -7.43
N CYS A 109 -2.24 6.58 -7.04
CA CYS A 109 -3.04 7.38 -7.97
C CYS A 109 -3.37 8.75 -7.36
N LEU A 110 -3.06 9.80 -8.12
CA LEU A 110 -3.56 11.15 -7.91
C LEU A 110 -4.67 11.40 -8.93
N TYR A 111 -5.87 11.75 -8.47
CA TYR A 111 -7.04 11.93 -9.34
C TYR A 111 -7.71 13.27 -9.06
N ARG A 112 -8.06 14.01 -10.11
CA ARG A 112 -8.80 15.26 -10.00
C ARG A 112 -10.30 15.00 -9.87
N ALA A 113 -10.93 15.47 -8.80
CA ALA A 113 -12.37 15.26 -8.65
C ALA A 113 -13.23 16.21 -9.52
N ASP A 114 -12.65 17.30 -10.04
CA ASP A 114 -13.32 18.27 -10.91
C ASP A 114 -13.31 17.90 -12.40
N ARG A 115 -12.44 16.97 -12.82
CA ARG A 115 -12.26 16.58 -14.23
C ARG A 115 -11.62 15.18 -14.33
N PRO A 116 -11.82 14.43 -15.43
CA PRO A 116 -11.32 13.05 -15.55
C PRO A 116 -9.82 12.98 -15.88
N GLU A 117 -8.99 13.59 -15.03
CA GLU A 117 -7.53 13.66 -15.16
C GLU A 117 -6.88 12.97 -13.95
N TRP A 118 -5.87 12.15 -14.21
CA TRP A 118 -5.17 11.38 -13.18
C TRP A 118 -3.69 11.20 -13.51
N LEU A 119 -2.89 11.01 -12.47
CA LEU A 119 -1.49 10.60 -12.54
C LEU A 119 -1.34 9.30 -11.74
N GLY A 120 -0.61 8.34 -12.30
CA GLY A 120 -0.34 7.06 -11.66
C GLY A 120 1.15 6.80 -11.56
N ALA A 121 1.55 6.08 -10.51
CA ALA A 121 2.88 5.50 -10.39
C ALA A 121 2.80 4.16 -9.67
N VAL A 122 3.82 3.35 -9.86
CA VAL A 122 4.05 2.13 -9.08
C VAL A 122 5.43 2.23 -8.46
N GLU A 123 5.52 1.91 -7.17
CA GLU A 123 6.79 1.80 -6.47
C GLU A 123 6.99 0.37 -5.97
N ILE A 124 8.21 -0.15 -6.14
CA ILE A 124 8.58 -1.50 -5.72
C ILE A 124 9.69 -1.39 -4.70
N SER A 125 9.55 -2.11 -3.61
CA SER A 125 10.59 -2.26 -2.59
C SER A 125 10.73 -3.73 -2.25
N VAL A 126 11.88 -4.13 -1.74
CA VAL A 126 12.16 -5.52 -1.41
C VAL A 126 12.34 -5.63 0.09
N VAL A 127 11.62 -6.56 0.70
CA VAL A 127 11.91 -7.01 2.07
C VAL A 127 12.48 -8.41 2.05
N ARG A 128 13.24 -8.74 3.09
CA ARG A 128 13.77 -10.07 3.30
C ARG A 128 13.42 -10.56 4.69
N PHE A 129 12.88 -11.77 4.74
CA PHE A 129 12.66 -12.48 5.99
C PHE A 129 13.83 -13.42 6.24
N ARG A 130 14.45 -13.30 7.41
CA ARG A 130 15.28 -14.41 7.88
C ARG A 130 14.37 -15.58 8.28
N PRO A 131 14.88 -16.82 8.28
CA PRO A 131 14.15 -17.94 8.87
C PRO A 131 13.80 -17.68 10.35
N LEU A 132 12.55 -17.95 10.73
CA LEU A 132 12.08 -18.00 12.11
C LEU A 132 12.15 -19.44 12.61
N SER A 133 12.52 -19.60 13.87
CA SER A 133 12.27 -20.83 14.61
C SER A 133 10.77 -21.05 14.82
N ASP A 134 10.36 -22.30 15.08
CA ASP A 134 8.95 -22.60 15.31
C ASP A 134 8.37 -21.95 16.58
N SER A 135 9.19 -21.62 17.58
CA SER A 135 8.76 -20.83 18.73
C SER A 135 8.52 -19.37 18.36
N GLU A 136 9.42 -18.74 17.60
CA GLU A 136 9.25 -17.36 17.11
C GLU A 136 8.00 -17.23 16.24
N ARG A 137 7.81 -18.15 15.29
CA ARG A 137 6.66 -18.16 14.38
C ARG A 137 5.34 -18.28 15.15
N ARG A 138 5.24 -19.23 16.08
CA ARG A 138 4.04 -19.39 16.92
C ARG A 138 3.77 -18.13 17.74
N SER A 139 4.79 -17.59 18.41
CA SER A 139 4.64 -16.36 19.19
C SER A 139 4.20 -15.17 18.33
N TYR A 140 4.67 -15.08 17.08
CA TYR A 140 4.26 -14.05 16.15
C TYR A 140 2.78 -14.19 15.76
N LEU A 141 2.37 -15.40 15.37
CA LEU A 141 0.99 -15.70 14.97
C LEU A 141 0.00 -15.46 16.12
N ASP A 142 0.37 -15.87 17.34
CA ASP A 142 -0.45 -15.71 18.54
C ASP A 142 -0.58 -14.25 18.98
N SER A 143 0.31 -13.36 18.50
CA SER A 143 0.23 -11.92 18.80
C SER A 143 -0.85 -11.18 18.00
N GLY A 144 -1.40 -11.77 16.94
CA GLY A 144 -2.40 -11.14 16.06
C GLY A 144 -1.85 -9.97 15.22
N ARG A 145 -0.54 -9.65 15.32
CA ARG A 145 0.04 -8.49 14.63
C ARG A 145 0.05 -8.62 13.10
N TRP A 146 -0.22 -9.79 12.55
CA TRP A 146 -0.36 -10.04 11.12
C TRP A 146 -1.70 -9.52 10.54
N GLU A 147 -2.71 -9.31 11.38
CA GLU A 147 -4.06 -8.97 10.95
C GLU A 147 -4.12 -7.65 10.15
N GLY A 148 -4.83 -7.68 9.02
CA GLY A 148 -5.05 -6.49 8.19
C GLY A 148 -3.80 -5.95 7.48
N LYS A 149 -2.73 -6.75 7.35
CA LYS A 149 -1.49 -6.39 6.67
C LYS A 149 -1.22 -7.33 5.51
N SER A 150 -0.96 -6.78 4.33
CA SER A 150 -0.53 -7.57 3.16
C SER A 150 0.75 -8.33 3.50
N GLY A 151 0.84 -9.61 3.15
CA GLY A 151 1.96 -10.48 3.54
C GLY A 151 2.00 -10.84 5.03
N GLY A 152 1.01 -10.42 5.82
CA GLY A 152 0.90 -10.78 7.24
C GLY A 152 1.98 -10.17 8.13
N TYR A 153 2.59 -9.04 7.76
CA TYR A 153 3.58 -8.36 8.60
C TYR A 153 3.55 -6.83 8.48
N GLY A 154 4.18 -6.13 9.43
CA GLY A 154 4.37 -4.68 9.37
C GLY A 154 5.80 -4.29 9.69
N VAL A 155 6.54 -3.75 8.73
CA VAL A 155 7.96 -3.37 8.94
C VAL A 155 8.15 -2.30 10.03
N GLN A 156 7.14 -1.45 10.20
CA GLN A 156 7.08 -0.42 11.25
C GLN A 156 6.94 -0.99 12.67
N ASP A 157 6.62 -2.29 12.81
CA ASP A 157 6.54 -2.94 14.11
C ASP A 157 7.94 -3.37 14.61
N HIS A 158 8.98 -3.15 13.79
CA HIS A 158 10.38 -3.43 14.09
C HIS A 158 10.64 -4.88 14.47
N ASP A 159 9.91 -5.80 13.83
CA ASP A 159 10.11 -7.23 14.01
C ASP A 159 11.53 -7.66 13.56
N PRO A 160 12.29 -8.39 14.40
CA PRO A 160 13.69 -8.72 14.13
C PRO A 160 13.89 -9.74 13.01
N PHE A 161 12.80 -10.24 12.43
CA PHE A 161 12.84 -11.24 11.38
C PHE A 161 12.67 -10.67 9.98
N VAL A 162 12.29 -9.39 9.83
CA VAL A 162 12.05 -8.74 8.54
C VAL A 162 12.84 -7.44 8.42
N THR A 163 13.47 -7.23 7.27
CA THR A 163 14.21 -6.00 6.97
C THR A 163 13.86 -5.49 5.57
N VAL A 164 13.90 -4.18 5.37
CA VAL A 164 13.88 -3.60 4.01
C VAL A 164 15.25 -3.83 3.40
N ALA A 165 15.31 -4.68 2.39
CA ALA A 165 16.54 -5.04 1.67
C ALA A 165 16.84 -4.07 0.51
N GLY A 166 15.82 -3.38 -0.01
CA GLY A 166 15.98 -2.34 -1.03
C GLY A 166 14.70 -1.54 -1.26
N GLY A 167 14.83 -0.34 -1.81
CA GLY A 167 13.72 0.56 -2.11
C GLY A 167 13.33 1.48 -0.94
N SER A 168 12.06 1.90 -0.92
CA SER A 168 11.52 2.90 0.01
C SER A 168 10.87 2.25 1.24
N PHE A 169 11.24 2.72 2.43
CA PHE A 169 10.59 2.30 3.68
C PHE A 169 9.11 2.71 3.71
N SER A 170 8.80 3.93 3.26
CA SER A 170 7.42 4.43 3.25
C SER A 170 6.53 3.63 2.27
N ASN A 171 7.10 3.17 1.15
CA ASN A 171 6.45 2.22 0.26
C ASN A 171 6.10 0.91 0.99
N VAL A 172 7.05 0.33 1.73
CA VAL A 172 6.81 -0.90 2.50
C VAL A 172 5.73 -0.71 3.57
N VAL A 173 5.66 0.47 4.19
CA VAL A 173 4.57 0.81 5.14
C VAL A 173 3.21 0.95 4.44
N GLY A 174 3.22 1.34 3.16
CA GLY A 174 2.06 1.29 2.26
C GLY A 174 1.75 2.59 1.52
N LEU A 175 2.64 3.60 1.54
CA LEU A 175 2.51 4.81 0.73
C LEU A 175 3.90 5.33 0.34
N PRO A 176 4.31 5.25 -0.94
CA PRO A 176 5.63 5.69 -1.39
C PRO A 176 5.73 7.22 -1.36
N MET A 177 6.12 7.77 -0.22
CA MET A 177 6.13 9.22 0.05
C MET A 177 7.13 9.96 -0.84
N GLU A 178 8.28 9.36 -1.12
CA GLU A 178 9.29 9.93 -2.03
C GLU A 178 8.71 10.04 -3.46
N ARG A 179 8.08 8.96 -3.94
CA ARG A 179 7.44 8.95 -5.27
C ARG A 179 6.28 9.93 -5.37
N LEU A 180 5.48 10.04 -4.31
CA LEU A 180 4.40 11.02 -4.22
C LEU A 180 4.96 12.45 -4.34
N ALA A 181 6.03 12.77 -3.61
CA ALA A 181 6.67 14.08 -3.66
C ALA A 181 7.23 14.39 -5.06
N GLU A 182 7.89 13.42 -5.71
CA GLU A 182 8.38 13.55 -7.08
C GLU A 182 7.26 13.85 -8.08
N LEU A 183 6.15 13.11 -8.02
CA LEU A 183 5.00 13.33 -8.90
C LEU A 183 4.40 14.72 -8.72
N LEU A 184 4.22 15.15 -7.47
CA LEU A 184 3.65 16.47 -7.17
C LEU A 184 4.58 17.61 -7.64
N ALA A 185 5.89 17.43 -7.50
CA ALA A 185 6.89 18.39 -7.97
C ALA A 185 6.97 18.45 -9.51
N ALA A 186 6.86 17.30 -10.19
CA ALA A 186 6.86 17.24 -11.65
C ALA A 186 5.57 17.78 -12.27
N HIS A 187 4.46 17.75 -11.53
CA HIS A 187 3.14 18.19 -11.98
C HIS A 187 2.52 19.27 -11.07
N PRO A 188 3.14 20.45 -10.94
CA PRO A 188 2.70 21.48 -9.98
C PRO A 188 1.32 22.06 -10.31
N ASN A 189 0.86 21.95 -11.57
CA ASN A 189 -0.47 22.38 -11.97
C ASN A 189 -1.56 21.36 -11.59
N PHE A 190 -1.18 20.15 -11.19
CA PHE A 190 -2.13 19.12 -10.79
C PHE A 190 -2.81 19.43 -9.44
N MET A 191 -2.13 20.19 -8.58
CA MET A 191 -2.69 20.73 -7.33
C MET A 191 -3.51 22.02 -7.52
N LYS A 192 -3.45 22.67 -8.69
CA LYS A 192 -4.06 24.00 -8.92
C LYS A 192 -5.50 23.94 -9.38
#